data_AF-A0A645AWK2-F1
#
_entry.id   AF-A0A645AWK2-F1
#
_cell.length_a   1.000
_cell.length_b   1.000
_cell.length_c   1.000
_cell.angle_alpha   90.00
_cell.angle_beta   90.00
_cell.angle_gamma   90.00
#
_symmetry.space_group_name_H-M   'P 1'
#
loop_
_entity.id
_entity.type
_entity.pdbx_description
1 polymer ?
#
loop_
_entity_poly.entity_id
_entity_poly.type
_entity_poly.pdbx_seq_one_letter_code
_entity_poly.pdbx_strand_id
1 'polypeptide(L)' 'MLGTVTKEMGFKWAEFTPNTAIKKYIEDGQVPKEMHFLQNPDAHYLENILEASRQIVLEENTPQGVINALK' A
#
# COMPACT_ATOMS: atom_id res chain seq x y z
N MET A 1 -15.86 3.96 -14.21
CA MET A 1 -15.18 4.98 -13.39
C MET A 1 -14.47 4.23 -12.28
N LEU A 2 -13.15 4.32 -12.18
CA LEU A 2 -12.42 3.84 -10.99
C LEU A 2 -12.74 4.80 -9.84
N GLY A 3 -12.88 4.29 -8.62
CA GLY A 3 -13.27 5.09 -7.45
C GLY A 3 -12.17 6.06 -7.01
N THR A 4 -12.56 7.19 -6.43
CA THR A 4 -11.67 8.18 -5.82
C THR A 4 -11.68 8.02 -4.31
N VAL A 5 -10.50 8.01 -3.69
CA VAL A 5 -10.35 8.12 -2.23
C VAL A 5 -10.26 9.60 -1.89
N THR A 6 -11.08 10.07 -0.94
CA THR A 6 -11.06 11.46 -0.50
C THR A 6 -10.61 11.58 0.95
N LYS A 7 -10.19 12.78 1.37
CA LYS A 7 -9.71 13.02 2.74
C LYS A 7 -10.82 12.82 3.78
N GLU A 8 -12.06 13.12 3.40
CA GLU A 8 -13.24 13.04 4.25
C GLU A 8 -13.57 11.59 4.65
N MET A 9 -13.10 10.61 3.87
CA MET A 9 -13.27 9.19 4.20
C MET A 9 -12.38 8.74 5.38
N GLY A 10 -11.38 9.55 5.77
CA GLY A 10 -10.56 9.30 6.96
C GLY A 10 -9.53 8.17 6.82
N PHE A 11 -9.38 7.57 5.64
CA PHE A 11 -8.36 6.55 5.39
C PHE A 11 -6.93 7.11 5.54
N LYS A 12 -6.03 6.28 6.08
CA LYS A 12 -4.61 6.64 6.29
C LYS A 12 -3.66 5.93 5.34
N TRP A 13 -4.11 4.81 4.77
CA TRP A 13 -3.32 3.90 3.95
C TRP A 13 -4.05 3.60 2.65
N ALA A 14 -3.31 3.56 1.55
CA ALA A 14 -3.77 3.09 0.26
C ALA A 14 -2.86 1.94 -0.19
N GLU A 15 -3.47 0.84 -0.62
CA GLU A 15 -2.78 -0.34 -1.12
C GLU A 15 -2.79 -0.35 -2.66
N PHE A 16 -1.65 -0.75 -3.23
CA PHE A 16 -1.48 -0.88 -4.67
C PHE A 16 -0.78 -2.18 -5.03
N THR A 17 -1.04 -2.69 -6.23
CA THR A 17 -0.21 -3.78 -6.79
C THR A 17 1.14 -3.22 -7.27
N PRO A 18 2.21 -4.03 -7.35
CA PRO A 18 3.56 -3.55 -7.69
C PRO A 18 3.65 -2.84 -9.05
N ASN A 19 2.78 -3.21 -9.99
CA ASN A 19 2.75 -2.65 -11.34
C ASN A 19 1.90 -1.37 -11.46
N THR A 20 1.30 -0.90 -10.37
CA THR A 20 0.47 0.30 -10.40
C THR A 20 1.32 1.57 -10.47
N ALA A 21 1.00 2.46 -11.41
CA ALA A 21 1.61 3.77 -11.53
C ALA A 21 1.07 4.75 -10.47
N ILE A 22 1.45 4.56 -9.20
CA ILE A 22 0.94 5.33 -8.03
C ILE A 22 1.00 6.84 -8.27
N LYS A 23 2.10 7.34 -8.87
CA LYS A 23 2.27 8.76 -9.18
C LYS A 23 1.12 9.34 -10.00
N LYS A 24 0.61 8.59 -10.99
CA LYS A 24 -0.53 9.02 -11.82
C LYS A 24 -1.80 9.19 -11.00
N TYR A 25 -2.07 8.28 -10.06
CA TYR A 25 -3.26 8.37 -9.19
C TYR A 25 -3.20 9.57 -8.24
N ILE A 26 -2.01 9.96 -7.81
CA ILE A 26 -1.81 11.18 -7.01
C ILE A 26 -2.00 12.44 -7.87
N GLU A 27 -1.40 12.48 -9.06
CA GLU A 27 -1.49 13.62 -9.99
C GLU A 27 -2.91 13.84 -10.52
N ASP A 28 -3.65 12.75 -10.76
CA ASP A 28 -5.05 12.78 -11.20
C ASP A 28 -6.03 13.06 -10.02
N GLY A 29 -5.52 13.26 -8.79
CA GLY A 29 -6.34 13.56 -7.61
C GLY A 29 -7.19 12.38 -7.10
N GLN A 30 -6.89 11.15 -7.51
CA GLN A 30 -7.64 9.95 -7.13
C GLN A 30 -7.26 9.44 -5.73
N VAL A 31 -6.04 9.74 -5.29
CA VAL A 31 -5.52 9.38 -3.95
C VAL A 31 -4.79 10.57 -3.34
N PRO A 32 -5.13 10.97 -2.09
CA PRO A 32 -4.43 12.05 -1.38
C PRO A 32 -2.94 11.75 -1.19
N LYS A 33 -2.10 12.75 -1.46
CA LYS A 33 -0.63 12.63 -1.39
C LYS A 33 -0.09 12.36 0.02
N GLU A 34 -0.88 12.65 1.05
CA GLU A 34 -0.52 12.44 2.45
C GLU A 34 -0.80 11.03 2.97
N MET A 35 -1.42 10.16 2.16
CA MET A 35 -1.65 8.78 2.55
C MET A 35 -0.35 7.98 2.50
N HIS A 36 -0.23 7.00 3.40
CA HIS A 36 0.85 6.03 3.33
C HIS A 36 0.52 4.96 2.27
N PHE A 37 1.54 4.45 1.59
CA PHE A 37 1.36 3.48 0.51
C PHE A 37 1.93 2.12 0.88
N LEU A 38 1.11 1.08 0.69
CA LEU A 38 1.53 -0.32 0.72
C LEU A 38 1.53 -0.88 -0.69
N GLN A 39 2.53 -1.69 -1.01
CA GLN A 39 2.58 -2.42 -2.26
C GLN A 39 2.59 -3.92 -1.98
N ASN A 40 1.51 -4.60 -2.35
CA ASN A 40 1.34 -6.03 -2.16
C ASN A 40 0.95 -6.69 -3.49
N PRO A 41 1.36 -7.94 -3.74
CA PRO A 41 1.14 -8.59 -5.03
C PRO A 41 -0.32 -8.92 -5.35
N ASP A 42 -1.24 -8.84 -4.38
CA ASP A 42 -2.62 -9.33 -4.49
C ASP A 42 -2.68 -10.76 -5.07
N ALA A 43 -1.79 -11.61 -4.55
CA ALA A 43 -1.55 -12.94 -5.07
C ALA A 43 -2.74 -13.86 -4.76
N HIS A 44 -3.33 -14.44 -5.81
CA HIS A 44 -4.40 -15.44 -5.70
C HIS A 44 -3.88 -16.89 -5.79
N TYR A 45 -2.61 -17.06 -6.21
CA TYR A 45 -1.91 -18.33 -6.30
C TYR A 45 -0.49 -18.19 -5.75
N LEU A 46 0.10 -19.32 -5.31
CA LEU A 46 1.41 -19.34 -4.65
C LEU A 46 2.53 -18.86 -5.56
N GLU A 47 2.48 -19.22 -6.84
CA GLU A 47 3.42 -18.79 -7.88
C GLU A 47 3.40 -17.28 -8.14
N ASN A 48 2.36 -16.57 -7.69
CA ASN A 48 2.27 -15.12 -7.78
C ASN A 48 2.79 -14.40 -6.53
N ILE A 49 3.23 -15.13 -5.50
CA ILE A 49 3.98 -14.56 -4.38
C ILE A 49 5.40 -14.30 -4.86
N LEU A 50 5.60 -13.12 -5.45
CA LEU A 50 6.89 -12.63 -5.92
C LEU A 50 7.72 -12.09 -4.76
N GLU A 51 9.02 -11.92 -5.01
CA GLU A 51 9.90 -11.20 -4.09
C GLU A 51 9.37 -9.79 -3.85
N ALA A 52 9.32 -9.38 -2.59
CA ALA A 52 8.77 -8.08 -2.22
C ALA A 52 9.65 -6.95 -2.76
N SER A 53 9.04 -6.00 -3.48
CA SER A 53 9.72 -4.79 -3.97
C SER A 53 10.16 -3.86 -2.83
N ARG A 54 9.57 -4.03 -1.64
CA ARG A 54 9.90 -3.29 -0.43
C ARG A 54 9.94 -4.25 0.75
N GLN A 55 11.03 -4.19 1.50
CA GLN A 55 11.21 -4.94 2.73
C GLN A 55 11.08 -4.00 3.93
N ILE A 56 10.45 -4.46 4.99
CA ILE A 56 10.42 -3.79 6.29
C ILE A 56 11.21 -4.64 7.29
N VAL A 57 11.98 -3.97 8.14
CA VAL A 57 12.69 -4.65 9.24
C VAL A 57 11.78 -4.64 10.45
N LEU A 58 11.52 -5.83 11.00
CA LEU A 58 10.71 -5.98 12.19
C LEU A 58 11.62 -6.18 13.41
N GLU A 59 11.38 -5.43 14.48
CA GLU A 59 12.03 -5.66 15.78
C GLU A 59 11.50 -6.92 16.46
N GLU A 60 10.23 -7.25 16.20
CA GLU A 60 9.53 -8.42 16.72
C GLU A 60 8.66 -9.06 15.62
N ASN A 61 8.63 -10.40 15.57
CA ASN A 61 7.81 -11.12 14.59
C ASN A 61 6.35 -11.26 15.08
N THR A 62 5.68 -10.12 15.24
CA THR A 62 4.28 -10.02 15.69
C THR A 62 3.51 -9.03 14.81
N PRO A 63 2.16 -9.08 14.78
CA PRO A 63 1.36 -8.04 14.13
C PRO A 63 1.68 -6.63 14.64
N GLN A 64 2.00 -6.50 15.93
CA GLN A 64 2.38 -5.22 16.52
C GLN A 64 3.74 -4.73 16.00
N GLY A 65 4.69 -5.63 15.77
CA GLY A 65 5.96 -5.33 15.11
C GLY A 65 5.77 -4.76 13.72
N VAL A 66 4.84 -5.32 12.94
CA VAL A 66 4.49 -4.79 11.61
C VAL A 66 3.90 -3.38 11.72
N ILE A 67 2.95 -3.17 12.64
CA ILE A 67 2.36 -1.83 12.88
C ILE A 67 3.43 -0.81 13.27
N ASN A 68 4.40 -1.21 14.10
CA ASN A 68 5.46 -0.31 14.54
C ASN A 68 6.44 0.04 13.41
N ALA A 69 6.80 -0.92 12.55
CA ALA A 69 7.66 -0.69 11.40
C ALA A 69 7.02 0.18 10.29
N LEU A 70 5.70 0.36 10.34
CA LEU A 70 4.93 1.14 9.38
C LEU A 70 4.58 2.56 9.87
N LYS A 71 4.84 2.89 11.14
CA LYS A 71 4.68 4.25 11.71
C LYS A 71 5.80 5.19 11.28
#